data_AF-A0A965UN04-F1
#
_entry.id   AF-A0A965UN04-F1
#
_cell.length_a   1.000
_cell.length_b   1.000
_cell.length_c   1.000
_cell.angle_alpha   90.00
_cell.angle_beta   90.00
_cell.angle_gamma   90.00
#
_symmetry.space_group_name_H-M   'P 1'
#
loop_
_entity.id
_entity.type
_entity.pdbx_description
1 polymer ?
#
loop_
_entity_poly.entity_id
_entity_poly.type
_entity_poly.pdbx_seq_one_letter_code
_entity_poly.pdbx_strand_id
1 'polypeptide(L)'
;MIDVALGVDGHATKRGSAMTDELQKLQDRLRQFPLPICRKYSLRAVNAAGKIGKAALKSQVGQLGKKTGNLARAVAMRTRFYTRNRWGLPVGVAIVGYRRSGTGSSRKVQGGTIQKGNDRAFHSHLVEFGTKRRFPGKSRKIKSGRVNINGFRQTLVQRAKEAVAGNSVLMSSYTSSGPFRTSRSGTTPPYPKAFIARINPAVGLGEMPAFHPLEKAFNASRSAMQSVLLQSMKDGIQRAQIDLKRGGG
;
A
#
# COMPACT_ATOMS: atom_id res chain seq x y z
N MET A 1 1.79 -6.02 3.12
CA MET A 1 1.24 -7.11 2.29
C MET A 1 -0.07 -7.47 2.94
N ILE A 2 -1.19 -7.00 2.40
CA ILE A 2 -2.50 -7.39 2.91
C ILE A 2 -2.84 -8.64 2.11
N ASP A 3 -2.53 -9.79 2.68
CA ASP A 3 -3.06 -11.05 2.19
C ASP A 3 -4.57 -10.97 2.33
N VAL A 4 -5.28 -11.08 1.20
CA VAL A 4 -6.72 -11.31 1.21
C VAL A 4 -6.89 -12.79 1.58
N ALA A 5 -6.62 -13.10 2.85
CA ALA A 5 -7.11 -14.29 3.51
C ALA A 5 -8.58 -13.99 3.85
N LEU A 6 -9.48 -14.38 2.95
CA LEU A 6 -10.89 -14.46 3.25
C LEU A 6 -11.06 -15.57 4.30
N GLY A 7 -11.05 -15.19 5.58
CA GLY A 7 -11.53 -15.98 6.70
C GLY A 7 -10.62 -17.13 7.15
N VAL A 8 -9.78 -16.87 8.16
CA VAL A 8 -9.31 -17.92 9.09
C VAL A 8 -9.61 -17.56 10.55
N ASP A 9 -10.06 -16.34 10.84
CA ASP A 9 -10.34 -15.92 12.22
C ASP A 9 -11.82 -16.19 12.59
N GLY A 10 -12.08 -17.43 13.00
CA GLY A 10 -12.84 -17.82 14.20
C GLY A 10 -14.32 -17.44 14.41
N HIS A 11 -14.87 -16.39 13.80
CA HIS A 11 -16.29 -16.01 14.02
C HIS A 11 -16.95 -15.51 12.73
N ALA A 12 -17.25 -16.45 11.84
CA ALA A 12 -18.14 -16.19 10.71
C ALA A 12 -19.58 -16.03 11.21
N THR A 13 -20.11 -14.81 11.16
CA THR A 13 -21.56 -14.59 11.25
C THR A 13 -22.23 -15.39 10.13
N LYS A 14 -23.34 -16.11 10.43
CA LYS A 14 -24.02 -17.06 9.51
C LYS A 14 -24.39 -16.51 8.12
N ARG A 15 -24.41 -15.19 7.91
CA ARG A 15 -24.61 -14.56 6.58
C ARG A 15 -23.33 -14.47 5.75
N GLY A 16 -22.16 -14.40 6.39
CA GLY A 16 -20.87 -14.41 5.72
C GLY A 16 -20.52 -15.78 5.14
N SER A 17 -20.98 -16.88 5.76
CA SER A 17 -20.71 -18.25 5.33
C SER A 17 -21.40 -18.61 4.00
N ALA A 18 -22.68 -18.26 3.82
CA ALA A 18 -23.43 -18.63 2.62
C ALA A 18 -22.81 -18.04 1.33
N MET A 19 -22.33 -16.80 1.39
CA MET A 19 -21.70 -16.16 0.23
C MET A 19 -20.31 -16.74 -0.07
N THR A 20 -19.54 -17.12 0.96
CA THR A 20 -18.28 -17.84 0.77
C THR A 20 -18.50 -19.24 0.22
N ASP A 21 -19.57 -19.93 0.63
CA ASP A 21 -19.93 -21.26 0.14
C ASP A 21 -20.32 -21.24 -1.34
N GLU A 22 -21.11 -20.25 -1.76
CA GLU A 22 -21.47 -20.08 -3.17
C GLU A 22 -20.24 -19.77 -4.04
N LEU A 23 -19.36 -18.89 -3.56
CA LEU A 23 -18.12 -18.56 -4.25
C LEU A 23 -17.20 -19.78 -4.38
N GLN A 24 -17.13 -20.61 -3.34
CA GLN A 24 -16.37 -21.86 -3.34
C GLN A 24 -16.92 -22.83 -4.39
N LYS A 25 -18.25 -23.04 -4.43
CA LYS A 25 -18.92 -23.87 -5.46
C LYS A 25 -18.62 -23.38 -6.89
N LEU A 26 -18.64 -22.06 -7.11
CA LEU A 26 -18.31 -21.49 -8.42
C LEU A 26 -16.83 -21.70 -8.78
N GLN A 27 -15.92 -21.59 -7.82
CA GLN A 27 -14.51 -21.92 -8.03
C GLN A 27 -14.32 -23.38 -8.39
N ASP A 28 -14.94 -24.29 -7.65
CA ASP A 28 -14.83 -25.73 -7.90
C ASP A 28 -15.41 -26.12 -9.26
N ARG A 29 -16.51 -25.51 -9.66
CA ARG A 29 -17.05 -25.67 -11.02
C ARG A 29 -16.12 -25.12 -12.10
N LEU A 30 -15.47 -23.97 -11.87
CA LEU A 30 -14.52 -23.41 -12.83
C LEU A 30 -13.26 -24.27 -12.97
N ARG A 31 -12.89 -25.04 -11.93
CA ARG A 31 -11.75 -25.97 -11.96
C ARG A 31 -11.99 -27.20 -12.83
N GLN A 32 -13.24 -27.52 -13.16
CA GLN A 32 -13.57 -28.63 -14.06
C GLN A 32 -13.20 -28.33 -15.53
N PHE A 33 -12.90 -27.07 -15.86
CA PHE A 33 -12.46 -26.68 -17.20
C PHE A 33 -10.93 -26.77 -17.35
N PRO A 34 -10.42 -26.90 -18.59
CA PRO A 34 -8.99 -26.82 -18.87
C PRO A 34 -8.33 -25.57 -18.25
N LEU A 35 -7.10 -25.73 -17.76
CA LEU A 35 -6.37 -24.68 -17.03
C LEU A 35 -6.33 -23.31 -17.75
N PRO A 36 -6.13 -23.21 -19.08
CA PRO A 36 -6.16 -21.93 -19.79
C PRO A 36 -7.52 -21.20 -19.67
N ILE A 37 -8.62 -21.96 -19.77
CA ILE A 37 -9.99 -21.45 -19.65
C ILE A 37 -10.25 -21.00 -18.22
N CYS A 38 -9.95 -21.86 -17.24
CA CYS A 38 -10.07 -21.53 -15.82
C CYS A 38 -9.32 -20.22 -15.50
N ARG A 39 -8.04 -20.13 -15.90
CA ARG A 39 -7.20 -18.94 -15.67
C ARG A 39 -7.78 -17.67 -16.28
N LYS A 40 -8.29 -17.74 -17.52
CA LYS A 40 -8.86 -16.59 -18.24
C LYS A 40 -10.04 -16.00 -17.48
N TYR A 41 -10.99 -16.85 -17.08
CA TYR A 41 -12.22 -16.39 -16.43
C TYR A 41 -12.03 -16.07 -14.94
N SER A 42 -11.17 -16.80 -14.23
CA SER A 42 -10.84 -16.47 -12.83
C SER A 42 -10.15 -15.10 -12.74
N LEU A 43 -9.19 -14.82 -13.62
CA LEU A 43 -8.51 -13.53 -13.67
C LEU A 43 -9.47 -12.41 -14.07
N ARG A 44 -10.40 -12.66 -14.99
CA ARG A 44 -11.43 -11.69 -15.37
C ARG A 44 -12.30 -11.30 -14.19
N ALA A 45 -12.82 -12.29 -13.44
CA ALA A 45 -13.69 -12.05 -12.29
C ALA A 45 -12.97 -11.26 -11.19
N VAL A 46 -11.74 -11.68 -10.87
CA VAL A 46 -10.92 -11.03 -9.85
C VAL A 46 -10.46 -9.63 -10.27
N ASN A 47 -10.22 -9.40 -11.57
CA ASN A 47 -9.94 -8.05 -12.10
C ASN A 47 -11.16 -7.14 -11.96
N ALA A 48 -12.37 -7.63 -12.28
CA ALA A 48 -13.60 -6.85 -12.13
C ALA A 48 -13.82 -6.41 -10.67
N ALA A 49 -13.69 -7.32 -9.72
CA ALA A 49 -13.77 -7.00 -8.29
C ALA A 49 -12.65 -6.03 -7.86
N GLY A 50 -11.41 -6.28 -8.28
CA GLY A 50 -10.28 -5.43 -7.94
C GLY A 50 -10.41 -3.98 -8.45
N LYS A 51 -11.12 -3.75 -9.57
CA LYS A 51 -11.40 -2.38 -10.05
C LYS A 51 -12.24 -1.58 -9.05
N ILE A 52 -13.21 -2.22 -8.39
CA ILE A 52 -14.04 -1.60 -7.35
C ILE A 52 -13.16 -1.23 -6.15
N GLY A 53 -12.33 -2.16 -5.66
CA GLY A 53 -11.40 -1.87 -4.57
C GLY A 53 -10.40 -0.76 -4.91
N LYS A 54 -9.90 -0.72 -6.15
CA LYS A 54 -9.03 0.36 -6.63
C LYS A 54 -9.73 1.72 -6.64
N ALA A 55 -10.98 1.77 -7.08
CA ALA A 55 -11.77 3.00 -7.09
C ALA A 55 -12.04 3.49 -5.66
N ALA A 56 -12.40 2.59 -4.75
CA ALA A 56 -12.59 2.90 -3.33
C ALA A 56 -11.32 3.44 -2.69
N LEU A 57 -10.16 2.82 -2.93
CA LEU A 57 -8.88 3.30 -2.42
C LEU A 57 -8.54 4.69 -2.95
N LYS A 58 -8.78 4.93 -4.25
CA LYS A 58 -8.56 6.25 -4.85
C LYS A 58 -9.47 7.32 -4.22
N SER A 59 -10.72 6.97 -3.90
CA SER A 59 -11.65 7.85 -3.18
C SER A 59 -11.15 8.21 -1.77
N GLN A 60 -10.78 7.19 -0.98
CA GLN A 60 -10.25 7.37 0.38
C GLN A 60 -8.99 8.24 0.39
N VAL A 61 -8.07 8.01 -0.54
CA VAL A 61 -6.86 8.85 -0.68
C VAL A 61 -7.20 10.28 -1.12
N GLY A 62 -8.23 10.47 -1.95
CA GLY A 62 -8.70 11.79 -2.37
C GLY A 62 -9.24 12.64 -1.22
N GLN A 63 -9.86 12.01 -0.21
CA GLN A 63 -10.37 12.68 0.99
C GLN A 63 -9.26 13.24 1.90
N LEU A 64 -8.02 12.75 1.77
CA LEU A 64 -6.86 13.25 2.53
C LEU A 64 -6.35 14.62 2.06
N GLY A 65 -6.93 15.19 0.99
CA GLY A 65 -6.68 16.56 0.53
C GLY A 65 -5.46 16.76 -0.37
N LYS A 66 -5.21 18.02 -0.77
CA LYS A 66 -4.25 18.40 -1.85
C LYS A 66 -2.79 18.00 -1.57
N LYS A 67 -2.40 17.77 -0.31
CA LYS A 67 -1.00 17.44 0.07
C LYS A 67 -0.59 16.00 -0.31
N THR A 68 -1.53 15.12 -0.66
CA THR A 68 -1.27 13.71 -1.01
C THR A 68 -1.55 13.38 -2.48
N GLY A 69 -1.71 14.37 -3.39
CA GLY A 69 -2.06 14.13 -4.81
C GLY A 69 -1.13 13.16 -5.56
N ASN A 70 0.09 12.96 -5.05
CA ASN A 70 1.04 11.94 -5.48
C ASN A 70 0.63 10.50 -5.12
N LEU A 71 0.02 10.31 -3.95
CA LEU A 71 -0.42 9.01 -3.44
C LEU A 71 -1.60 8.47 -4.26
N ALA A 72 -2.56 9.33 -4.63
CA ALA A 72 -3.70 8.94 -5.46
C ALA A 72 -3.28 8.41 -6.84
N ARG A 73 -2.18 8.95 -7.41
CA ARG A 73 -1.61 8.48 -8.68
C ARG A 73 -0.85 7.15 -8.52
N ALA A 74 -0.33 6.88 -7.33
CA ALA A 74 0.36 5.64 -7.02
C ALA A 74 -0.60 4.47 -6.75
N VAL A 75 -1.90 4.72 -6.58
CA VAL A 75 -2.92 3.68 -6.44
C VAL A 75 -2.97 2.82 -7.70
N ALA A 76 -2.61 1.56 -7.56
CA ALA A 76 -2.57 0.60 -8.63
C ALA A 76 -3.23 -0.71 -8.21
N MET A 77 -3.51 -1.52 -9.23
CA MET A 77 -3.98 -2.87 -9.09
C MET A 77 -3.06 -3.78 -9.91
N ARG A 78 -2.74 -4.95 -9.37
CA ARG A 78 -2.04 -6.01 -10.08
C ARG A 78 -2.80 -7.30 -9.88
N THR A 79 -3.12 -7.96 -10.98
CA THR A 79 -3.65 -9.32 -10.93
C THR A 79 -2.54 -10.33 -11.10
N ARG A 80 -2.60 -11.41 -10.33
CA ARG A 80 -1.70 -12.55 -10.41
C ARG A 80 -2.51 -13.83 -10.39
N PHE A 81 -1.96 -14.85 -11.02
CA PHE A 81 -2.50 -16.19 -10.98
C PHE A 81 -1.44 -17.07 -10.35
N TYR A 82 -1.80 -17.72 -9.26
CA TYR A 82 -0.91 -18.62 -8.54
C TYR A 82 -1.38 -20.04 -8.77
N THR A 83 -0.48 -20.86 -9.28
CA THR A 83 -0.68 -22.31 -9.44
C THR A 83 0.03 -23.10 -8.34
N ARG A 84 1.03 -22.49 -7.69
CA ARG A 84 1.88 -23.11 -6.67
C ARG A 84 1.58 -22.51 -5.30
N ASN A 85 0.41 -22.84 -4.74
CA ASN A 85 0.07 -22.52 -3.36
C ASN A 85 0.06 -23.79 -2.51
N ARG A 86 -0.04 -23.65 -1.18
CA ARG A 86 -0.05 -24.78 -0.21
C ARG A 86 -1.11 -25.84 -0.53
N TRP A 87 -2.19 -25.44 -1.21
CA TRP A 87 -3.29 -26.31 -1.58
C TRP A 87 -3.16 -26.89 -3.00
N GLY A 88 -2.15 -26.49 -3.78
CA GLY A 88 -1.96 -26.93 -5.17
C GLY A 88 -3.04 -26.42 -6.13
N LEU A 89 -3.83 -25.42 -5.74
CA LEU A 89 -5.02 -24.98 -6.46
C LEU A 89 -4.76 -23.72 -7.30
N PRO A 90 -5.23 -23.65 -8.56
CA PRO A 90 -5.17 -22.43 -9.36
C PRO A 90 -6.04 -21.32 -8.74
N VAL A 91 -5.41 -20.24 -8.27
CA VAL A 91 -6.10 -19.11 -7.65
C VAL A 91 -5.73 -17.81 -8.36
N GLY A 92 -6.75 -17.06 -8.80
CA GLY A 92 -6.61 -15.68 -9.24
C GLY A 92 -6.66 -14.73 -8.06
N VAL A 93 -5.71 -13.80 -7.97
CA VAL A 93 -5.63 -12.78 -6.92
C VAL A 93 -5.53 -11.39 -7.55
N ALA A 94 -6.29 -10.44 -7.02
CA ALA A 94 -6.14 -9.01 -7.32
C ALA A 94 -5.54 -8.34 -6.10
N ILE A 95 -4.37 -7.75 -6.29
CA ILE A 95 -3.68 -6.97 -5.27
C ILE A 95 -3.95 -5.50 -5.59
N VAL A 96 -4.62 -4.80 -4.68
CA VAL A 96 -4.85 -3.36 -4.76
C VAL A 96 -3.99 -2.67 -3.70
N GLY A 97 -3.30 -1.61 -4.08
CA GLY A 97 -2.46 -0.85 -3.15
C GLY A 97 -1.65 0.22 -3.84
N TYR A 98 -0.56 0.65 -3.20
CA TYR A 98 0.33 1.65 -3.76
C TYR A 98 1.50 1.01 -4.50
N ARG A 99 1.89 1.62 -5.62
CA ARG A 99 3.18 1.32 -6.27
C ARG A 99 4.32 1.84 -5.42
N ARG A 100 5.40 1.05 -5.33
CA ARG A 100 6.64 1.45 -4.67
C ARG A 100 7.21 2.70 -5.36
N SER A 101 7.61 3.71 -4.59
CA SER A 101 8.41 4.83 -5.09
C SER A 101 9.85 4.38 -5.35
N GLY A 102 10.53 4.90 -6.38
CA GLY A 102 11.97 4.62 -6.55
C GLY A 102 12.40 4.05 -7.90
N THR A 103 11.47 3.62 -8.74
CA THR A 103 11.74 2.69 -9.86
C THR A 103 11.87 3.34 -11.24
N GLY A 104 11.86 4.68 -11.33
CA GLY A 104 11.92 5.43 -12.58
C GLY A 104 13.18 6.30 -12.74
N SER A 105 13.46 6.75 -13.97
CA SER A 105 14.57 7.63 -14.27
C SER A 105 14.44 8.99 -13.56
N SER A 106 15.54 9.48 -13.00
CA SER A 106 15.61 10.78 -12.33
C SER A 106 15.57 11.95 -13.32
N ARG A 107 14.72 12.95 -13.08
CA ARG A 107 14.71 14.23 -13.78
C ARG A 107 15.30 15.31 -12.88
N LYS A 108 16.22 16.13 -13.42
CA LYS A 108 16.69 17.35 -12.75
C LYS A 108 15.56 18.37 -12.68
N VAL A 109 15.35 18.95 -11.51
CA VAL A 109 14.44 20.08 -11.23
C VAL A 109 15.21 21.14 -10.44
N GLN A 110 14.65 22.33 -10.31
CA GLN A 110 15.26 23.39 -9.51
C GLN A 110 15.40 22.91 -8.04
N GLY A 111 16.63 22.80 -7.55
CA GLY A 111 16.93 22.31 -6.19
C GLY A 111 17.27 20.82 -6.06
N GLY A 112 17.37 20.04 -7.15
CA GLY A 112 17.88 18.66 -7.10
C GLY A 112 17.37 17.73 -8.20
N THR A 113 17.42 16.43 -7.96
CA THR A 113 16.84 15.41 -8.84
C THR A 113 15.56 14.83 -8.23
N ILE A 114 14.47 14.81 -8.99
CA ILE A 114 13.22 14.13 -8.64
C ILE A 114 13.05 12.94 -9.60
N GLN A 115 12.78 11.75 -9.08
CA GLN A 115 12.43 10.61 -9.93
C GLN A 115 11.09 10.83 -10.65
N LYS A 116 11.09 10.70 -11.98
CA LYS A 116 9.90 10.85 -12.83
C LYS A 116 9.13 9.53 -12.85
N GLY A 117 7.80 9.58 -12.67
CA GLY A 117 6.92 8.42 -12.87
C GLY A 117 5.62 8.45 -12.06
N ASN A 118 4.78 7.44 -12.29
CA ASN A 118 3.59 7.09 -11.48
C ASN A 118 3.97 6.60 -10.06
N ASP A 119 5.26 6.53 -9.76
CA ASP A 119 5.84 5.94 -8.55
C ASP A 119 6.09 7.02 -7.49
N ARG A 120 5.00 7.62 -7.00
CA ARG A 120 5.04 8.74 -6.04
C ARG A 120 4.51 8.39 -4.64
N ALA A 121 4.53 7.12 -4.24
CA ALA A 121 4.08 6.68 -2.91
C ALA A 121 5.09 6.96 -1.77
N PHE A 122 5.86 8.05 -1.83
CA PHE A 122 6.87 8.39 -0.81
C PHE A 122 6.31 8.50 0.61
N HIS A 123 4.98 8.63 0.76
CA HIS A 123 4.30 8.80 2.03
C HIS A 123 3.22 7.74 2.30
N SER A 124 3.15 6.65 1.53
CA SER A 124 2.13 5.62 1.79
C SER A 124 2.26 5.07 3.21
N HIS A 125 3.46 4.68 3.63
CA HIS A 125 3.69 4.18 4.99
C HIS A 125 3.36 5.21 6.08
N LEU A 126 3.70 6.49 5.83
CA LEU A 126 3.37 7.59 6.73
C LEU A 126 1.85 7.72 6.89
N VAL A 127 1.10 7.69 5.80
CA VAL A 127 -0.36 7.82 5.82
C VAL A 127 -1.01 6.58 6.46
N GLU A 128 -0.49 5.39 6.19
CA GLU A 128 -1.05 4.15 6.73
C GLU A 128 -0.83 4.02 8.24
N PHE A 129 0.36 4.32 8.74
CA PHE A 129 0.72 4.03 10.13
C PHE A 129 0.91 5.27 11.01
N GLY A 130 0.80 6.45 10.41
CA GLY A 130 1.10 7.70 11.09
C GLY A 130 2.58 7.85 11.41
N THR A 131 2.88 8.83 12.25
CA THR A 131 4.20 9.01 12.85
C THR A 131 4.07 9.39 14.31
N LYS A 132 4.94 8.80 15.14
CA LYS A 132 5.15 9.26 16.51
C LYS A 132 5.72 10.68 16.51
N ARG A 133 5.47 11.43 17.59
CA ARG A 133 6.09 12.74 17.82
C ARG A 133 7.62 12.64 17.72
N ARG A 134 8.26 13.58 17.02
CA ARG A 134 9.71 13.58 16.79
C ARG A 134 10.34 14.86 17.29
N PHE A 135 11.24 14.76 18.26
CA PHE A 135 12.07 15.89 18.66
C PHE A 135 13.30 16.02 17.73
N PRO A 136 13.74 17.24 17.40
CA PRO A 136 15.04 17.43 16.78
C PRO A 136 16.15 17.12 17.79
N GLY A 137 17.27 16.55 17.33
CA GLY A 137 18.37 16.18 18.23
C GLY A 137 19.39 15.28 17.54
N LYS A 138 20.67 15.41 17.93
CA LYS A 138 21.70 14.47 17.50
C LYS A 138 21.53 13.19 18.31
N SER A 139 21.48 12.05 17.62
CA SER A 139 21.42 10.74 18.30
C SER A 139 22.84 10.27 18.56
N ARG A 140 23.29 10.37 19.82
CA ARG A 140 24.59 9.87 20.26
C ARG A 140 24.47 8.41 20.69
N LYS A 141 25.39 7.57 20.24
CA LYS A 141 25.49 6.18 20.73
C LYS A 141 25.97 6.20 22.17
N ILE A 142 25.18 5.62 23.08
CA ILE A 142 25.54 5.46 24.50
C ILE A 142 26.22 4.11 24.70
N LYS A 143 25.61 3.05 24.15
CA LYS A 143 26.04 1.67 24.40
C LYS A 143 25.84 0.81 23.16
N SER A 144 26.72 -0.16 22.97
CA SER A 144 26.60 -1.23 21.98
C SER A 144 26.75 -2.56 22.70
N GLY A 145 25.90 -3.53 22.40
CA GLY A 145 26.06 -4.90 22.88
C GLY A 145 25.62 -5.89 21.82
N ARG A 146 26.28 -7.05 21.75
CA ARG A 146 25.79 -8.17 20.95
C ARG A 146 24.85 -9.01 21.81
N VAL A 147 23.64 -9.25 21.31
CA VAL A 147 22.63 -10.07 21.96
C VAL A 147 22.13 -11.09 20.96
N ASN A 148 21.89 -12.32 21.42
CA ASN A 148 21.21 -13.34 20.63
C ASN A 148 19.70 -13.08 20.70
N ILE A 149 19.11 -12.67 19.59
CA ILE A 149 17.65 -12.52 19.45
C ILE A 149 17.19 -13.55 18.42
N ASN A 150 16.31 -14.46 18.83
CA ASN A 150 15.76 -15.53 17.99
C ASN A 150 16.84 -16.39 17.31
N GLY A 151 17.92 -16.71 18.02
CA GLY A 151 19.04 -17.51 17.49
C GLY A 151 20.03 -16.76 16.60
N PHE A 152 19.78 -15.49 16.28
CA PHE A 152 20.71 -14.65 15.50
C PHE A 152 21.45 -13.66 16.39
N ARG A 153 22.78 -13.57 16.23
CA ARG A 153 23.60 -12.53 16.87
C ARG A 153 23.27 -11.17 16.25
N GLN A 154 22.59 -10.31 16.99
CA GLN A 154 22.32 -8.92 16.60
C GLN A 154 23.07 -7.95 17.49
N THR A 155 23.60 -6.88 16.90
CA THR A 155 24.20 -5.78 17.67
C THR A 155 23.12 -4.77 18.01
N LEU A 156 22.70 -4.73 19.27
CA LEU A 156 21.81 -3.70 19.78
C LEU A 156 22.62 -2.44 20.10
N VAL A 157 22.17 -1.30 19.60
CA VAL A 157 22.77 0.01 19.83
C VAL A 157 21.79 0.89 20.58
N GLN A 158 22.11 1.21 21.83
CA GLN A 158 21.36 2.18 22.62
C GLN A 158 21.85 3.59 22.28
N ARG A 159 20.94 4.50 21.96
CA ARG A 159 21.24 5.89 21.61
C ARG A 159 20.51 6.86 22.53
N ALA A 160 21.22 7.87 23.01
CA ALA A 160 20.66 9.04 23.68
C ALA A 160 20.38 10.10 22.63
N LYS A 161 19.36 10.90 22.87
CA LYS A 161 19.04 12.04 22.03
C LYS A 161 19.47 13.30 22.74
N GLU A 162 20.48 13.96 22.22
CA GLU A 162 20.92 15.26 22.74
C GLU A 162 20.00 16.33 22.14
N ALA A 163 19.45 17.20 22.99
CA ALA A 163 18.64 18.33 22.57
C ALA A 163 19.51 19.30 21.75
N VAL A 164 18.93 19.87 20.68
CA VAL A 164 19.64 20.90 19.89
C VAL A 164 19.54 22.23 20.63
N ALA A 165 20.68 22.88 20.88
CA ALA A 165 20.72 24.24 21.41
C ALA A 165 20.17 25.25 20.38
N GLY A 166 19.28 26.15 20.81
CA GLY A 166 18.74 27.26 20.03
C GLY A 166 17.21 27.29 19.87
N ASN A 167 16.67 28.41 19.40
CA ASN A 167 15.22 28.67 19.36
C ASN A 167 14.48 27.98 18.20
N SER A 168 15.19 27.45 17.19
CA SER A 168 14.54 26.77 16.07
C SER A 168 15.51 25.83 15.33
N VAL A 169 15.01 24.65 14.92
CA VAL A 169 15.75 23.69 14.11
C VAL A 169 15.05 23.50 12.78
N LEU A 170 15.82 23.45 11.69
CA LEU A 170 15.32 23.15 10.36
C LEU A 170 15.30 21.62 10.17
N MET A 171 14.12 21.04 10.00
CA MET A 171 13.99 19.63 9.61
C MET A 171 13.69 19.53 8.12
N SER A 172 14.62 18.89 7.38
CA SER A 172 14.58 18.66 5.94
C SER A 172 14.62 17.16 5.65
N SER A 173 14.02 16.72 4.54
CA SER A 173 14.14 15.35 4.03
C SER A 173 15.50 15.05 3.38
N TYR A 174 16.38 16.05 3.25
CA TYR A 174 17.73 15.87 2.72
C TYR A 174 18.74 15.51 3.82
N THR A 175 19.76 14.74 3.44
CA THR A 175 20.89 14.33 4.29
C THR A 175 21.90 15.46 4.54
N SER A 176 21.78 16.57 3.81
CA SER A 176 22.52 17.82 4.00
C SER A 176 21.57 19.01 3.85
N SER A 177 22.01 20.23 4.18
CA SER A 177 21.23 21.47 4.10
C SER A 177 20.68 21.79 2.69
N GLY A 178 21.11 21.05 1.66
CA GLY A 178 20.75 21.30 0.27
C GLY A 178 21.22 22.68 -0.22
N PRO A 179 20.99 23.04 -1.50
CA PRO A 179 21.36 24.34 -2.05
C PRO A 179 20.42 25.48 -1.59
N PHE A 180 19.68 25.30 -0.50
CA PHE A 180 18.58 26.18 -0.12
C PHE A 180 19.05 27.22 0.89
N ARG A 181 18.72 28.48 0.62
CA ARG A 181 18.82 29.56 1.61
C ARG A 181 17.47 29.71 2.30
N THR A 182 17.44 29.62 3.62
CA THR A 182 16.21 29.76 4.42
C THR A 182 16.07 31.20 4.90
N SER A 183 14.96 31.86 4.58
CA SER A 183 14.58 33.19 5.05
C SER A 183 13.31 33.11 5.93
N ARG A 184 12.88 34.23 6.53
CA ARG A 184 11.57 34.31 7.21
C ARG A 184 10.38 34.05 6.28
N SER A 185 10.54 34.30 4.97
CA SER A 185 9.49 34.14 3.95
C SER A 185 9.45 32.75 3.30
N GLY A 186 10.42 31.87 3.58
CA GLY A 186 10.47 30.52 3.04
C GLY A 186 11.90 30.11 2.67
N THR A 187 12.06 29.33 1.62
CA THR A 187 13.38 28.99 1.06
C THR A 187 13.55 29.60 -0.32
N THR A 188 14.79 29.93 -0.67
CA THR A 188 15.18 30.27 -2.04
C THR A 188 16.12 29.18 -2.58
N PRO A 189 15.79 28.50 -3.68
CA PRO A 189 14.53 28.61 -4.45
C PRO A 189 13.28 28.18 -3.66
N PRO A 190 12.08 28.65 -4.04
CA PRO A 190 10.82 28.32 -3.38
C PRO A 190 10.59 26.80 -3.42
N TYR A 191 10.71 26.19 -2.25
CA TYR A 191 10.56 24.75 -2.09
C TYR A 191 9.08 24.43 -1.80
N PRO A 192 8.56 23.24 -2.15
CA PRO A 192 7.20 22.89 -1.79
C PRO A 192 7.10 22.95 -0.25
N LYS A 193 6.27 23.87 0.27
CA LYS A 193 6.08 24.17 1.71
C LYS A 193 5.90 22.93 2.62
N ALA A 194 5.60 21.78 2.04
CA ALA A 194 5.36 20.52 2.73
C ALA A 194 6.61 19.78 3.25
N PHE A 195 7.85 20.22 2.96
CA PHE A 195 9.06 19.40 3.21
C PHE A 195 10.15 20.04 4.06
N ILE A 196 10.01 21.31 4.44
CA ILE A 196 10.92 22.01 5.35
C ILE A 196 10.09 22.57 6.49
N ALA A 197 10.25 22.01 7.69
CA ALA A 197 9.59 22.51 8.88
C ALA A 197 10.63 23.14 9.80
N ARG A 198 10.45 24.43 10.10
CA ARG A 198 11.16 25.08 11.19
C ARG A 198 10.37 24.79 12.46
N ILE A 199 10.97 24.06 13.40
CA ILE A 199 10.31 23.70 14.65
C ILE A 199 11.06 24.23 15.85
N ASN A 200 10.31 24.60 16.88
CA ASN A 200 10.88 24.80 18.19
C ASN A 200 11.33 23.41 18.74
N PRO A 201 12.62 23.23 19.07
CA PRO A 201 13.12 21.95 19.57
C PRO A 201 12.43 21.45 20.84
N ALA A 202 11.90 22.36 21.67
CA ALA A 202 11.13 22.01 22.87
C ALA A 202 9.74 21.43 22.54
N VAL A 203 9.12 21.86 21.44
CA VAL A 203 7.78 21.41 21.02
C VAL A 203 7.88 20.16 20.14
N GLY A 204 8.96 20.01 19.37
CA GLY A 204 9.13 18.90 18.44
C GLY A 204 8.17 18.92 17.25
N LEU A 205 8.35 17.99 16.32
CA LEU A 205 7.38 17.71 15.27
C LEU A 205 6.23 16.92 15.88
N GLY A 206 5.01 17.42 15.75
CA GLY A 206 3.79 16.76 16.23
C GLY A 206 3.64 15.34 15.68
N GLU A 207 2.83 14.53 16.35
CA GLU A 207 2.44 13.24 15.81
C GLU A 207 1.48 13.41 14.63
N MET A 208 1.54 12.45 13.71
CA MET A 208 0.57 12.35 12.64
C MET A 208 -0.25 11.09 12.91
N PRO A 209 -1.58 11.19 13.07
CA PRO A 209 -2.41 10.02 13.29
C PRO A 209 -2.38 9.11 12.05
N ALA A 210 -2.58 7.82 12.28
CA ALA A 210 -2.72 6.83 11.22
C ALA A 210 -4.09 6.97 10.56
N PHE A 211 -4.13 7.06 9.22
CA PHE A 211 -5.38 7.25 8.49
C PHE A 211 -5.99 5.94 7.96
N HIS A 212 -5.17 4.88 7.82
CA HIS A 212 -5.55 3.56 7.34
C HIS A 212 -6.44 3.53 6.08
N PRO A 213 -6.13 4.32 5.01
CA PRO A 213 -7.00 4.38 3.83
C PRO A 213 -7.11 3.03 3.10
N LEU A 214 -6.11 2.14 3.18
CA LEU A 214 -6.23 0.78 2.63
C LEU A 214 -7.34 -0.02 3.30
N GLU A 215 -7.33 -0.05 4.63
CA GLU A 215 -8.30 -0.79 5.42
C GLU A 215 -9.71 -0.19 5.24
N LYS A 216 -9.83 1.14 5.33
CA LYS A 216 -11.10 1.84 5.11
C LYS A 216 -11.66 1.56 3.71
N ALA A 217 -10.83 1.60 2.68
CA ALA A 217 -11.24 1.30 1.32
C ALA A 217 -11.70 -0.15 1.17
N PHE A 218 -10.97 -1.10 1.76
CA PHE A 218 -11.33 -2.51 1.74
C PHE A 218 -12.68 -2.75 2.41
N ASN A 219 -12.85 -2.25 3.64
CA ASN A 219 -14.08 -2.42 4.41
C ASN A 219 -15.28 -1.78 3.70
N ALA A 220 -15.12 -0.57 3.16
CA ALA A 220 -16.19 0.14 2.45
C ALA A 220 -16.60 -0.54 1.13
N SER A 221 -15.67 -1.20 0.44
CA SER A 221 -15.93 -1.82 -0.86
C SER A 221 -16.13 -3.34 -0.82
N ARG A 222 -16.00 -3.96 0.36
CA ARG A 222 -16.00 -5.43 0.52
C ARG A 222 -17.23 -6.09 -0.08
N SER A 223 -18.43 -5.64 0.28
CA SER A 223 -19.70 -6.21 -0.21
C SER A 223 -19.88 -6.04 -1.72
N ALA A 224 -19.51 -4.88 -2.26
CA ALA A 224 -19.57 -4.61 -3.69
C ALA A 224 -18.57 -5.46 -4.48
N MET A 225 -17.33 -5.60 -3.99
CA MET A 225 -16.32 -6.49 -4.59
C MET A 225 -16.80 -7.94 -4.60
N GLN A 226 -17.37 -8.38 -3.49
CA GLN A 226 -17.94 -9.71 -3.30
C GLN A 226 -19.06 -10.01 -4.30
N SER A 227 -20.02 -9.10 -4.43
CA SER A 227 -21.13 -9.23 -5.39
C SER A 227 -20.64 -9.27 -6.85
N VAL A 228 -19.76 -8.33 -7.23
CA VAL A 228 -19.19 -8.28 -8.59
C VAL A 228 -18.37 -9.53 -8.90
N LEU A 229 -17.61 -10.03 -7.93
CA LEU A 229 -16.82 -11.25 -8.08
C LEU A 229 -17.74 -12.44 -8.36
N LEU A 230 -18.78 -12.61 -7.55
CA LEU A 230 -19.74 -13.71 -7.68
C LEU A 230 -20.46 -13.68 -9.03
N GLN A 231 -20.98 -12.52 -9.43
CA GLN A 231 -21.61 -12.36 -10.75
C GLN A 231 -20.63 -12.66 -11.89
N SER A 232 -19.42 -12.11 -11.82
CA SER A 232 -18.41 -12.32 -12.86
C SER A 232 -17.94 -13.78 -12.95
N MET A 233 -17.96 -14.53 -11.85
CA MET A 233 -17.66 -15.97 -11.86
C MET A 233 -18.79 -16.78 -12.49
N LYS A 234 -20.07 -16.46 -12.20
CA LYS A 234 -21.23 -17.08 -12.86
C LYS A 234 -21.17 -16.89 -14.38
N ASP A 235 -20.99 -15.65 -14.82
CA ASP A 235 -20.82 -15.31 -16.24
C ASP A 235 -19.60 -16.00 -16.85
N GLY A 236 -18.53 -16.12 -16.07
CA GLY A 236 -17.29 -16.78 -16.46
C GLY A 236 -17.48 -18.27 -16.76
N ILE A 237 -18.26 -18.97 -15.93
CA ILE A 237 -18.57 -20.40 -16.13
C ILE A 237 -19.40 -20.60 -17.41
N GLN A 238 -20.43 -19.78 -17.63
CA GLN A 238 -21.25 -19.88 -18.85
C GLN A 238 -20.39 -19.67 -20.11
N ARG A 239 -19.52 -18.66 -20.09
CA ARG A 239 -18.61 -18.39 -21.21
C ARG A 239 -17.54 -19.47 -21.36
N ALA A 240 -17.06 -20.05 -20.27
CA ALA A 240 -16.13 -21.17 -20.29
C ALA A 240 -16.72 -22.39 -21.00
N GLN A 241 -18.00 -22.69 -20.78
CA GLN A 241 -18.70 -23.77 -21.51
C GLN A 241 -18.77 -23.50 -23.01
N ILE A 242 -19.01 -22.25 -23.41
CA ILE A 242 -19.05 -21.86 -24.82
C ILE A 242 -17.65 -21.98 -25.46
N ASP A 243 -16.62 -21.47 -24.79
CA ASP A 243 -15.24 -21.54 -25.28
C ASP A 243 -14.74 -22.99 -25.38
N LEU A 244 -15.13 -23.86 -24.43
CA LEU A 244 -14.79 -25.28 -24.48
C LEU A 244 -15.41 -25.97 -25.71
N LYS A 245 -16.67 -25.70 -26.02
CA LYS A 245 -17.36 -26.24 -27.20
C LYS A 245 -16.74 -25.75 -28.52
N ARG A 246 -16.19 -24.53 -28.54
CA ARG A 246 -15.58 -23.92 -29.73
C ARG A 246 -14.13 -24.34 -29.97
N GLY A 247 -13.38 -24.67 -28.92
CA GLY A 247 -11.97 -25.06 -29.00
C GLY A 247 -11.73 -26.57 -29.09
N GLY A 248 -12.79 -27.38 -29.13
CA GLY A 248 -12.74 -28.84 -29.24
C GLY A 248 -13.24 -29.40 -30.57
N GLY A 249 -13.24 -28.57 -31.62
CA GLY A 249 -13.51 -28.96 -33.01
C GLY A 249 -12.28 -28.78 -33.87
#